data_AF-A0A835UVS2-F1
#
_entry.id   AF-A0A835UVS2-F1
#
_cell.length_a   1.000
_cell.length_b   1.000
_cell.length_c   1.000
_cell.angle_alpha   90.00
_cell.angle_beta   90.00
_cell.angle_gamma   90.00
#
_symmetry.space_group_name_H-M   'P 1'
#
loop_
_entity.id
_entity.type
_entity.pdbx_description
1 polymer ?
#
loop_
_entity_poly.entity_id
_entity_poly.type
_entity_poly.pdbx_seq_one_letter_code
_entity_poly.pdbx_strand_id
1 'polypeptide(L)'
;METSDVVVQPYNSLLTLKRLTLNADCVVVLDNTALNRIAVERLNLTNPTFKETNSLVSTVMSASTTTLRYPGYMNNDLVGLLASLIPTPRCHFLMTGYTPLTVERQVNVIRKTTVLDVMRRLLQTKNIMVSSYARTKEVSQAKYISILNIIQGEVDPTQVHESLQRIRERKLVNFIEWGPASIQLPCLENLLMFKLLIGLAD
;
A
#
# COMPACT_ATOMS: atom_id res chain seq x y z
N MET A 1 3.45 -9.59 23.61
CA MET A 1 4.53 -8.88 22.89
C MET A 1 5.39 -9.96 22.27
N GLU A 2 5.43 -10.06 20.94
CA GLU A 2 6.49 -10.83 20.28
C GLU A 2 7.80 -10.12 20.63
N THR A 3 8.53 -10.68 21.59
CA THR A 3 9.88 -10.25 21.92
C THR A 3 10.76 -10.62 20.74
N SER A 4 11.35 -9.60 20.10
CA SER A 4 12.39 -9.85 19.10
C SER A 4 13.53 -10.65 19.72
N ASP A 5 14.01 -11.67 19.01
CA ASP A 5 15.20 -12.45 19.38
C ASP A 5 16.45 -11.57 19.52
N VAL A 6 16.43 -10.36 18.94
CA VAL A 6 17.54 -9.41 18.98
C VAL A 6 17.25 -8.29 19.98
N VAL A 7 17.86 -8.38 21.16
CA VAL A 7 17.68 -7.41 22.27
C VAL A 7 18.08 -5.97 21.92
N VAL A 8 18.97 -5.78 20.94
CA VAL A 8 19.42 -4.45 20.48
C VAL A 8 18.52 -3.83 19.40
N GLN A 9 17.48 -4.55 18.93
CA GLN A 9 16.58 -4.08 17.88
C GLN A 9 15.99 -2.68 18.17
N PRO A 10 15.49 -2.36 19.39
CA PRO A 10 14.88 -1.05 19.64
C PRO A 10 15.87 0.11 19.44
N TYR A 11 17.13 -0.08 19.82
CA TYR A 11 18.18 0.93 19.68
C TYR A 11 18.51 1.19 18.21
N ASN A 12 18.73 0.13 17.43
CA ASN A 12 19.04 0.22 16.01
C ASN A 12 17.88 0.84 15.22
N SER A 13 16.64 0.44 15.53
CA SER A 13 15.44 1.00 14.91
C SER A 13 15.29 2.48 15.19
N LEU A 14 15.45 2.93 16.44
CA LEU A 14 15.28 4.34 16.81
C LEU A 14 16.33 5.24 16.15
N LEU A 15 17.60 4.81 16.14
CA LEU A 15 18.67 5.57 15.47
C LEU A 15 18.43 5.68 13.96
N THR A 16 17.98 4.60 13.34
CA THR A 16 17.66 4.57 11.90
C THR A 16 16.45 5.45 11.60
N LEU A 17 15.38 5.36 12.41
CA LEU A 17 14.18 6.17 12.28
C LEU A 17 14.51 7.66 12.36
N LYS A 18 15.38 8.09 13.29
CA LYS A 18 15.80 9.50 13.36
C LYS A 18 16.41 9.98 12.03
N ARG A 19 17.22 9.15 11.37
CA ARG A 19 17.82 9.49 10.08
C ARG A 19 16.78 9.50 8.95
N LEU A 20 15.90 8.51 8.93
CA LEU A 20 14.79 8.45 7.98
C LEU A 20 13.85 9.65 8.11
N THR A 21 13.56 10.10 9.33
CA THR A 21 12.69 11.26 9.57
C THR A 21 13.32 12.57 9.12
N LEU A 22 14.63 12.74 9.30
CA LEU A 22 15.30 14.03 9.05
C LEU A 22 15.89 14.16 7.64
N ASN A 23 16.26 13.05 7.01
CA ASN A 23 17.09 13.06 5.81
C ASN A 23 16.45 12.36 4.60
N ALA A 24 15.33 11.65 4.75
CA ALA A 24 14.65 11.00 3.63
C ALA A 24 13.40 11.80 3.25
N ASP A 25 13.20 12.04 1.96
CA ASP A 25 11.99 12.72 1.44
C ASP A 25 10.75 11.82 1.50
N CYS A 26 10.95 10.50 1.48
CA CYS A 26 9.90 9.49 1.39
C CYS A 26 10.42 8.14 1.89
N VAL A 27 9.64 7.46 2.73
CA VAL A 27 9.98 6.14 3.27
C VAL A 27 8.81 5.19 3.06
N VAL A 28 9.04 4.15 2.27
CA VAL A 28 8.10 3.04 2.10
C VAL A 28 8.33 2.02 3.20
N VAL A 29 7.33 1.83 4.07
CA VAL A 29 7.41 0.93 5.22
C VAL A 29 7.01 -0.48 4.79
N LEU A 30 7.88 -1.44 5.06
CA LEU A 30 7.65 -2.87 4.88
C LEU A 30 7.84 -3.57 6.21
N ASP A 31 6.80 -4.25 6.67
CA ASP A 31 6.81 -4.92 7.96
C ASP A 31 6.86 -6.45 7.79
N ASN A 32 7.92 -7.05 8.32
CA ASN A 32 8.12 -8.50 8.26
C ASN A 32 6.99 -9.28 8.95
N THR A 33 6.40 -8.77 10.03
CA THR A 33 5.30 -9.45 10.72
C THR A 33 4.04 -9.48 9.83
N ALA A 34 3.72 -8.36 9.17
CA ALA A 34 2.61 -8.31 8.22
C ALA A 34 2.85 -9.15 6.96
N LEU A 35 4.09 -9.14 6.43
CA LEU A 35 4.48 -9.96 5.27
C LEU A 35 4.39 -11.46 5.60
N ASN A 36 4.88 -11.89 6.76
CA ASN A 36 4.74 -13.27 7.23
C ASN A 36 3.28 -13.67 7.38
N ARG A 37 2.44 -12.82 7.98
CA ARG A 37 0.99 -13.07 8.06
C ARG A 37 0.37 -13.26 6.68
N ILE A 38 0.70 -12.39 5.71
CA ILE A 38 0.19 -12.50 4.34
C ILE A 38 0.66 -13.81 3.69
N ALA A 39 1.92 -14.18 3.85
CA ALA A 39 2.47 -15.43 3.31
C ALA A 39 1.74 -16.66 3.87
N VAL A 40 1.47 -16.70 5.18
CA VAL A 40 0.74 -17.80 5.82
C VAL A 40 -0.74 -17.81 5.41
N GLU A 41 -1.45 -16.70 5.57
CA GLU A 41 -2.91 -16.65 5.42
C GLU A 41 -3.38 -16.61 3.96
N ARG A 42 -2.59 -16.03 3.03
CA ARG A 42 -3.01 -15.80 1.64
C ARG A 42 -2.31 -16.73 0.67
N LEU A 43 -1.04 -17.05 0.92
CA LEU A 43 -0.27 -17.96 0.08
C LEU A 43 -0.30 -19.41 0.61
N ASN A 44 -0.91 -19.65 1.77
CA ASN A 44 -0.98 -20.97 2.43
C ASN A 44 0.41 -21.59 2.65
N LEU A 45 1.41 -20.76 2.95
CA LEU A 45 2.77 -21.21 3.27
C LEU A 45 2.85 -21.50 4.76
N THR A 46 3.16 -22.74 5.14
CA THR A 46 3.20 -23.16 6.55
C THR A 46 4.36 -22.54 7.32
N ASN A 47 5.53 -22.40 6.68
CA ASN A 47 6.73 -21.78 7.24
C ASN A 47 7.40 -20.92 6.16
N PRO A 48 7.00 -19.64 6.00
CA PRO A 48 7.54 -18.78 4.96
C PRO A 48 9.03 -18.52 5.18
N THR A 49 9.81 -18.81 4.15
CA THR A 49 11.25 -18.53 4.11
C THR A 49 11.53 -17.08 3.71
N PHE A 50 12.72 -16.56 4.03
CA PHE A 50 13.14 -15.23 3.56
C PHE A 50 13.09 -15.08 2.04
N LYS A 51 13.26 -16.16 1.29
CA LYS A 51 13.14 -16.13 -0.18
C LYS A 51 11.70 -15.81 -0.61
N GLU A 52 10.71 -16.39 0.05
CA GLU A 52 9.29 -16.18 -0.27
C GLU A 52 8.82 -14.79 0.16
N THR A 53 9.22 -14.33 1.34
CA THR A 53 8.90 -12.96 1.78
C THR A 53 9.58 -11.91 0.91
N ASN A 54 10.83 -12.11 0.51
CA ASN A 54 11.53 -11.20 -0.41
C ASN A 54 10.93 -11.20 -1.82
N SER A 55 10.28 -12.29 -2.26
CA SER A 55 9.53 -12.32 -3.52
C SER A 55 8.29 -11.41 -3.48
N LEU A 56 7.61 -11.33 -2.33
CA LEU A 56 6.52 -10.38 -2.12
C LEU A 56 7.06 -8.94 -2.14
N VAL A 57 8.17 -8.68 -1.45
CA VAL A 57 8.81 -7.38 -1.41
C VAL A 57 9.24 -6.92 -2.81
N SER A 58 9.87 -7.79 -3.59
CA SER A 58 10.32 -7.45 -4.95
C SER A 58 9.15 -7.12 -5.88
N THR A 59 8.04 -7.86 -5.77
CA THR A 59 6.80 -7.59 -6.51
C THR A 59 6.25 -6.20 -6.18
N VAL A 60 6.22 -5.85 -4.90
CA VAL A 60 5.71 -4.58 -4.37
C VAL A 60 6.62 -3.41 -4.75
N MET A 61 7.94 -3.59 -4.73
CA MET A 61 8.91 -2.58 -5.19
C MET A 61 8.88 -2.39 -6.71
N SER A 62 8.69 -3.47 -7.47
CA SER A 62 8.49 -3.39 -8.91
C SER A 62 7.22 -2.61 -9.22
N ALA A 63 6.13 -2.91 -8.51
CA ALA A 63 4.84 -2.24 -8.64
C ALA A 63 4.89 -0.72 -8.44
N SER A 64 5.61 -0.29 -7.40
CA SER A 64 5.66 1.11 -6.98
C SER A 64 6.39 1.98 -7.98
N THR A 65 7.31 1.40 -8.75
CA THR A 65 8.14 2.09 -9.73
C THR A 65 7.62 1.96 -11.17
N THR A 66 6.49 1.27 -11.40
CA THR A 66 5.98 1.04 -12.75
C THR A 66 5.68 2.35 -13.49
N THR A 67 5.14 3.37 -12.82
CA THR A 67 4.88 4.71 -13.38
C THR A 67 6.14 5.44 -13.86
N LEU A 68 7.31 5.09 -13.31
CA LEU A 68 8.60 5.66 -13.69
C LEU A 68 9.28 4.84 -14.79
N ARG A 69 9.00 3.53 -14.84
CA ARG A 69 9.64 2.59 -15.77
C ARG A 69 8.92 2.48 -17.11
N TYR A 70 7.61 2.67 -17.13
CA TYR A 70 6.79 2.55 -18.33
C TYR A 70 6.08 3.86 -18.63
N PRO A 71 5.99 4.26 -19.91
CA PRO A 71 5.23 5.43 -20.30
C PRO A 71 3.75 5.20 -19.97
N GLY A 72 3.14 6.18 -19.30
CA GLY A 72 1.72 6.19 -18.97
C GLY A 72 1.03 7.45 -19.49
N TYR A 73 -0.30 7.43 -19.52
CA TYR A 73 -1.13 8.55 -19.98
C TYR A 73 -1.02 9.80 -19.11
N MET A 74 -0.57 9.65 -17.87
CA MET A 74 -0.31 10.75 -16.94
C MET A 74 1.21 10.83 -16.70
N ASN A 75 1.79 12.02 -16.90
CA ASN A 75 3.17 12.31 -16.54
C ASN A 75 3.32 12.18 -15.01
N ASN A 76 3.73 11.00 -14.55
CA ASN A 76 3.99 10.72 -13.14
C ASN A 76 5.50 10.66 -12.95
N ASP A 77 6.14 11.82 -12.81
CA ASP A 77 7.48 11.88 -12.27
C ASP A 77 7.45 11.49 -10.78
N LEU A 78 8.61 11.08 -10.25
CA LEU A 78 8.70 10.68 -8.84
C LEU A 78 8.31 11.85 -7.93
N VAL A 79 8.71 13.07 -8.30
CA VAL A 79 8.39 14.28 -7.53
C VAL A 79 6.88 14.54 -7.52
N GLY A 80 6.18 14.43 -8.64
CA GLY A 80 4.72 14.61 -8.70
C GLY A 80 3.95 13.55 -7.91
N LEU A 81 4.41 12.29 -7.93
CA LEU A 81 3.84 11.23 -7.08
C LEU A 81 4.03 11.53 -5.59
N LEU A 82 5.23 11.96 -5.19
CA LEU A 82 5.49 12.28 -3.79
C LEU A 82 4.74 13.54 -3.34
N ALA A 83 4.66 14.57 -4.17
CA ALA A 83 3.97 15.82 -3.87
C ALA A 83 2.47 15.62 -3.61
N SER A 84 1.84 14.66 -4.28
CA SER A 84 0.42 14.38 -4.08
C SER A 84 0.10 13.53 -2.86
N LEU A 85 1.09 12.75 -2.43
CA LEU A 85 0.99 11.80 -1.34
C LEU A 85 1.41 12.41 -0.02
N ILE A 86 2.44 13.26 -0.01
CA ILE A 86 3.06 13.81 1.19
C ILE A 86 2.74 15.31 1.27
N PRO A 87 1.64 15.70 1.95
CA PRO A 87 1.32 17.12 2.08
C PRO A 87 2.23 17.86 3.06
N THR A 88 2.90 17.14 3.97
CA THR A 88 3.86 17.71 4.90
C THR A 88 5.12 16.84 4.96
N PRO A 89 6.34 17.42 4.92
CA PRO A 89 7.60 16.67 4.90
C PRO A 89 7.84 15.77 6.11
N ARG A 90 7.13 15.97 7.21
CA ARG A 90 7.24 15.12 8.42
C ARG A 90 6.39 13.86 8.34
N CYS A 91 5.41 13.82 7.44
CA CYS A 91 4.47 12.72 7.27
C CYS A 91 4.79 11.96 5.98
N HIS A 92 6.01 11.45 5.87
CA HIS A 92 6.53 10.82 4.65
C HIS A 92 6.73 9.30 4.80
N PHE A 93 6.15 8.71 5.85
CA PHE A 93 6.09 7.26 6.04
C PHE A 93 4.85 6.70 5.41
N LEU A 94 5.07 5.70 4.58
CA LEU A 94 4.09 5.26 3.63
C LEU A 94 3.86 3.77 3.74
N MET A 95 2.61 3.37 4.00
CA MET A 95 2.25 1.97 4.12
C MET A 95 1.84 1.40 2.78
N THR A 96 2.28 0.18 2.49
CA THR A 96 1.97 -0.49 1.23
C THR A 96 0.82 -1.48 1.37
N GLY A 97 0.09 -1.66 0.27
CA GLY A 97 -0.87 -2.74 0.13
C GLY A 97 -0.88 -3.26 -1.29
N TYR A 98 -1.12 -4.56 -1.45
CA TYR A 98 -1.01 -5.23 -2.74
C TYR A 98 -2.16 -6.20 -3.01
N THR A 99 -2.64 -6.21 -4.24
CA THR A 99 -3.60 -7.18 -4.75
C THR A 99 -3.46 -7.32 -6.27
N PRO A 100 -3.64 -8.52 -6.84
CA PRO A 100 -3.95 -9.80 -6.20
C PRO A 100 -2.75 -10.42 -5.47
N LEU A 101 -3.01 -11.00 -4.29
CA LEU A 101 -2.07 -11.87 -3.57
C LEU A 101 -2.47 -13.31 -3.85
N THR A 102 -2.02 -13.86 -4.98
CA THR A 102 -2.33 -15.24 -5.39
C THR A 102 -1.04 -16.00 -5.64
N VAL A 103 -1.02 -17.26 -5.22
CA VAL A 103 0.01 -18.23 -5.63
C VAL A 103 -0.17 -18.50 -7.12
N GLU A 104 0.94 -18.65 -7.87
CA GLU A 104 0.96 -19.01 -9.31
C GLU A 104 0.03 -20.19 -9.67
N ARG A 105 -0.27 -21.08 -8.71
CA ARG A 105 -1.20 -22.22 -8.87
C ARG A 105 -2.67 -21.84 -9.07
N GLN A 106 -3.10 -20.61 -8.77
CA GLN A 106 -4.49 -20.16 -8.91
C GLN A 106 -4.72 -19.16 -10.05
N VAL A 107 -3.74 -18.97 -10.93
CA VAL A 107 -3.83 -18.08 -12.10
C VAL A 107 -4.99 -18.46 -13.03
N ASN A 108 -5.43 -19.72 -13.03
CA ASN A 108 -6.52 -20.22 -13.87
C ASN A 108 -7.95 -19.91 -13.34
N VAL A 109 -8.10 -19.27 -12.17
CA VAL A 109 -9.42 -18.87 -11.61
C VAL A 109 -9.54 -17.36 -11.48
N ILE A 110 -8.92 -16.61 -12.39
CA ILE A 110 -9.14 -15.16 -12.49
C ILE A 110 -10.56 -14.97 -13.07
N ARG A 111 -11.55 -14.92 -12.19
CA ARG A 111 -12.85 -14.30 -12.51
C ARG A 111 -12.58 -12.94 -13.15
N LYS A 112 -13.37 -12.56 -14.17
CA LYS A 112 -13.44 -11.16 -14.65
C LYS A 112 -13.62 -10.27 -13.42
N THR A 113 -12.55 -9.63 -12.98
CA THR A 113 -12.53 -8.79 -11.79
C THR A 113 -12.63 -7.36 -12.26
N THR A 114 -13.66 -6.66 -11.79
CA THR A 114 -13.86 -5.26 -12.15
C THR A 114 -12.87 -4.39 -11.40
N VAL A 115 -12.55 -3.20 -11.93
CA VAL A 115 -11.71 -2.20 -11.26
C VAL A 115 -12.20 -1.93 -9.84
N LEU A 116 -13.53 -1.80 -9.68
CA LEU A 116 -14.17 -1.59 -8.39
C LEU A 116 -13.87 -2.70 -7.40
N ASP A 117 -13.89 -3.97 -7.82
CA ASP A 117 -13.57 -5.09 -6.94
C ASP A 117 -12.12 -5.06 -6.48
N VAL A 118 -11.20 -4.72 -7.38
CA VAL A 118 -9.76 -4.59 -7.06
C VAL A 118 -9.55 -3.46 -6.06
N MET A 119 -10.13 -2.28 -6.30
CA MET A 119 -10.00 -1.13 -5.41
C MET A 119 -10.58 -1.43 -4.02
N ARG A 120 -11.75 -2.09 -3.97
CA ARG A 120 -12.37 -2.49 -2.70
C ARG A 120 -11.52 -3.50 -1.93
N ARG A 121 -10.85 -4.43 -2.63
CA ARG A 121 -9.92 -5.37 -1.98
C ARG A 121 -8.74 -4.63 -1.36
N LEU A 122 -8.17 -3.64 -2.01
CA LEU A 122 -7.02 -2.90 -1.45
C LEU A 122 -7.36 -2.04 -0.23
N LEU A 123 -8.62 -1.61 -0.12
CA LEU A 123 -9.08 -0.94 1.08
C LEU A 123 -9.21 -1.87 2.29
N GLN A 124 -9.23 -3.20 2.08
CA GLN A 124 -9.29 -4.16 3.18
C GLN A 124 -7.95 -4.22 3.93
N THR A 125 -8.02 -4.11 5.25
CA THR A 125 -6.84 -4.13 6.15
C THR A 125 -5.97 -5.39 6.00
N LYS A 126 -6.56 -6.51 5.58
CA LYS A 126 -5.85 -7.77 5.33
C LYS A 126 -4.84 -7.73 4.18
N ASN A 127 -4.98 -6.78 3.25
CA ASN A 127 -4.06 -6.62 2.12
C ASN A 127 -3.00 -5.53 2.38
N ILE A 128 -2.99 -4.94 3.57
CA ILE A 128 -1.98 -3.97 4.01
C ILE A 128 -0.77 -4.72 4.58
N MET A 129 0.42 -4.35 4.11
CA MET A 129 1.72 -4.97 4.41
C MET A 129 2.45 -4.33 5.60
N VAL A 130 1.70 -3.63 6.44
CA VAL A 130 2.18 -3.01 7.66
C VAL A 130 1.24 -3.38 8.79
N SER A 131 1.79 -3.86 9.90
CA SER A 131 1.04 -4.09 11.13
C SER A 131 0.80 -2.76 11.84
N SER A 132 -0.02 -1.90 11.23
CA SER A 132 -0.79 -0.95 12.02
C SER A 132 -1.64 -1.77 13.00
N TYR A 133 -1.82 -1.30 14.24
CA TYR A 133 -2.60 -1.93 15.32
C TYR A 133 -4.10 -2.05 14.96
N ALA A 134 -4.39 -2.77 13.88
CA ALA A 134 -5.66 -3.10 13.25
C ALA A 134 -6.63 -3.87 14.16
N ARG A 135 -6.22 -4.13 15.40
CA ARG A 135 -6.94 -4.92 16.41
C ARG A 135 -7.38 -4.10 17.63
N THR A 136 -6.97 -2.84 17.74
CA THR A 136 -7.45 -1.92 18.79
C THR A 136 -8.56 -1.01 18.25
N LYS A 137 -9.45 -0.53 19.12
CA LYS A 137 -10.56 0.40 18.81
C LYS A 137 -10.14 1.64 18.00
N GLU A 138 -8.84 1.96 17.99
CA GLU A 138 -8.20 3.12 17.34
C GLU A 138 -8.22 3.09 15.81
N VAL A 139 -8.38 1.94 15.16
CA VAL A 139 -8.40 1.89 13.68
C VAL A 139 -9.67 2.50 13.10
N SER A 140 -10.75 2.55 13.88
CA SER A 140 -11.95 3.29 13.50
C SER A 140 -11.72 4.81 13.53
N GLN A 141 -10.70 5.29 14.27
CA GLN A 141 -10.32 6.69 14.34
C GLN A 141 -9.21 7.05 13.35
N ALA A 142 -8.45 6.06 12.86
CA ALA A 142 -7.41 6.28 11.86
C ALA A 142 -8.00 6.93 10.60
N LYS A 143 -7.44 8.08 10.24
CA LYS A 143 -7.80 8.84 9.04
C LYS A 143 -6.67 8.75 8.02
N TYR A 144 -7.06 8.63 6.76
CA TYR A 144 -6.13 8.68 5.63
C TYR A 144 -5.93 10.12 5.20
N ILE A 145 -4.66 10.50 4.99
CA ILE A 145 -4.31 11.79 4.41
C ILE A 145 -4.47 11.74 2.88
N SER A 146 -3.76 10.80 2.27
CA SER A 146 -3.72 10.61 0.82
C SER A 146 -3.65 9.12 0.50
N ILE A 147 -4.20 8.75 -0.66
CA ILE A 147 -4.13 7.39 -1.19
C ILE A 147 -3.77 7.46 -2.66
N LEU A 148 -2.63 6.86 -3.00
CA LEU A 148 -2.30 6.52 -4.38
C LEU A 148 -2.75 5.08 -4.60
N ASN A 149 -3.49 4.83 -5.68
CA ASN A 149 -3.60 3.48 -6.22
C ASN A 149 -3.11 3.49 -7.66
N ILE A 150 -1.95 2.89 -7.89
CA ILE A 150 -1.46 2.64 -9.25
C ILE A 150 -2.35 1.54 -9.80
N ILE A 151 -3.08 1.71 -10.89
CA ILE A 151 -3.80 0.59 -11.51
C ILE A 151 -3.07 0.26 -12.77
N GLN A 152 -2.66 -0.97 -12.82
CA GLN A 152 -1.92 -1.54 -13.90
C GLN A 152 -2.98 -2.49 -14.52
N GLY A 153 -3.29 -2.45 -15.82
CA GLY A 153 -4.10 -3.44 -16.59
C GLY A 153 -4.76 -2.85 -17.84
N GLU A 154 -5.33 -3.69 -18.70
CA GLU A 154 -6.31 -3.23 -19.69
C GLU A 154 -7.55 -2.77 -18.94
N VAL A 155 -7.64 -1.45 -18.74
CA VAL A 155 -8.70 -0.82 -17.96
C VAL A 155 -9.20 0.41 -18.70
N ASP A 156 -10.51 0.51 -18.81
CA ASP A 156 -11.17 1.71 -19.33
C ASP A 156 -11.09 2.84 -18.28
N PRO A 157 -10.50 4.01 -18.61
CA PRO A 157 -10.43 5.15 -17.70
C PRO A 157 -11.79 5.60 -17.14
N THR A 158 -12.87 5.40 -17.88
CA THR A 158 -14.23 5.76 -17.42
C THR A 158 -14.64 4.91 -16.21
N GLN A 159 -14.35 3.61 -16.22
CA GLN A 159 -14.63 2.70 -15.12
C GLN A 159 -13.83 3.04 -13.87
N VAL A 160 -12.62 3.60 -14.03
CA VAL A 160 -11.78 4.05 -12.91
C VAL A 160 -12.44 5.23 -12.21
N HIS A 161 -12.92 6.21 -12.97
CA HIS A 161 -13.61 7.38 -12.42
C HIS A 161 -14.90 6.97 -11.68
N GLU A 162 -15.73 6.13 -12.29
CA GLU A 162 -16.95 5.60 -11.65
C GLU A 162 -16.64 4.82 -10.36
N SER A 163 -15.57 4.01 -10.38
CA SER A 163 -15.17 3.23 -9.22
C SER A 163 -14.71 4.11 -8.05
N LEU A 164 -13.98 5.18 -8.35
CA LEU A 164 -13.55 6.17 -7.35
C LEU A 164 -14.75 6.92 -6.75
N GLN A 165 -15.72 7.32 -7.59
CA GLN A 165 -16.94 7.97 -7.12
C GLN A 165 -17.72 7.06 -6.16
N ARG A 166 -17.90 5.78 -6.52
CA ARG A 166 -18.58 4.79 -5.66
C ARG A 166 -17.88 4.56 -4.32
N ILE A 167 -16.55 4.60 -4.28
CA ILE A 167 -15.78 4.46 -3.02
C ILE A 167 -16.02 5.67 -2.11
N ARG A 168 -16.07 6.87 -2.69
CA ARG A 168 -16.33 8.12 -1.97
C ARG A 168 -17.76 8.19 -1.43
N GLU A 169 -18.75 7.82 -2.25
CA GLU A 169 -20.17 7.79 -1.85
C GLU A 169 -20.43 6.81 -0.72
N ARG A 170 -19.79 5.63 -0.76
CA ARG A 170 -19.95 4.60 0.27
C ARG A 170 -19.14 4.85 1.54
N LYS A 171 -18.34 5.92 1.60
CA LYS A 171 -17.45 6.25 2.71
C LYS A 171 -16.65 5.04 3.21
N LEU A 172 -16.12 4.23 2.28
CA LEU A 172 -15.32 3.05 2.64
C LEU A 172 -13.97 3.43 3.27
N VAL A 173 -13.62 4.71 3.22
CA VAL A 173 -12.34 5.28 3.62
C VAL A 173 -12.61 6.56 4.41
N ASN A 174 -12.07 6.62 5.63
CA ASN A 174 -12.11 7.82 6.45
C ASN A 174 -10.92 8.70 6.09
N PHE A 175 -11.17 9.90 5.58
CA PHE A 175 -10.12 10.88 5.30
C PHE A 175 -10.01 11.94 6.39
N ILE A 176 -8.90 12.66 6.41
CA ILE A 176 -8.73 13.84 7.27
C ILE A 176 -9.80 14.90 7.00
N GLU A 177 -10.18 15.65 8.05
CA GLU A 177 -11.24 16.67 7.98
C GLU A 177 -10.70 18.08 7.72
N TRP A 178 -9.44 18.33 8.08
CA TRP A 178 -8.82 19.67 8.04
C TRP A 178 -8.16 20.01 6.69
N GLY A 179 -8.19 19.10 5.71
CA GLY A 179 -7.61 19.30 4.39
C GLY A 179 -8.34 18.52 3.30
N PRO A 180 -8.20 18.91 2.02
CA PRO A 180 -8.81 18.18 0.91
C PRO A 180 -8.15 16.79 0.77
N ALA A 181 -8.96 15.74 0.86
CA ALA A 181 -8.52 14.37 0.62
C ALA A 181 -8.06 14.19 -0.83
N SER A 182 -6.79 13.81 -1.06
CA SER A 182 -6.30 13.47 -2.40
C SER A 182 -6.33 11.95 -2.62
N ILE A 183 -7.22 11.49 -3.51
CA ILE A 183 -7.14 10.16 -4.10
C ILE A 183 -6.62 10.33 -5.52
N GLN A 184 -5.41 9.83 -5.80
CA GLN A 184 -4.85 9.84 -7.15
C GLN A 184 -4.78 8.43 -7.72
N LEU A 185 -5.15 8.31 -9.00
CA LEU A 185 -5.21 7.06 -9.76
C LEU A 185 -4.50 7.21 -11.10
N PRO A 186 -3.16 7.11 -11.16
CA PRO A 186 -2.49 6.96 -12.44
C PRO A 186 -2.80 5.57 -13.01
N CYS A 187 -3.38 5.55 -14.21
CA CYS A 187 -3.70 4.33 -14.95
C CYS A 187 -2.55 3.95 -15.90
N LEU A 188 -2.14 2.69 -15.87
CA LEU A 188 -1.12 2.06 -16.72
C LEU A 188 -1.65 0.73 -17.26
N GLU A 189 -1.12 0.26 -18.38
CA GLU A 189 -1.70 -0.86 -19.15
C GLU A 189 -1.56 -2.29 -18.56
N ASN A 190 -0.93 -2.56 -17.38
CA ASN A 190 -0.70 -3.98 -16.92
C ASN A 190 -0.88 -4.42 -15.43
N LEU A 191 -2.01 -5.05 -15.04
CA LEU A 191 -2.43 -5.81 -13.82
C LEU A 191 -1.89 -5.59 -12.38
N LEU A 192 -2.00 -4.47 -11.65
CA LEU A 192 -1.31 -4.32 -10.34
C LEU A 192 -1.79 -3.08 -9.57
N MET A 193 -2.12 -3.21 -8.27
CA MET A 193 -2.54 -2.05 -7.49
C MET A 193 -1.79 -1.85 -6.16
N PHE A 194 -1.14 -0.69 -6.04
CA PHE A 194 -0.21 -0.30 -4.96
C PHE A 194 -0.83 0.79 -4.13
N LYS A 195 -1.16 0.49 -2.87
CA LYS A 195 -1.70 1.47 -1.91
C LYS A 195 -0.55 2.15 -1.21
N LEU A 196 -0.59 3.47 -1.07
CA LEU A 196 0.36 4.22 -0.26
C LEU A 196 -0.40 5.01 0.80
N LEU A 197 -0.19 4.72 2.08
CA LEU A 197 -0.93 5.34 3.19
C LEU A 197 0.00 6.10 4.11
N ILE A 198 -0.33 7.35 4.38
CA ILE A 198 0.15 8.04 5.56
C ILE A 198 -0.96 7.92 6.62
N GLY A 199 -0.70 7.10 7.64
CA GLY A 199 -1.48 7.13 8.87
C GLY A 199 -0.81 8.10 9.83
N LEU A 200 -1.50 9.18 10.21
CA LEU A 200 -1.13 9.92 11.41
C LEU A 200 -1.56 9.08 12.61
N ALA A 201 -0.61 8.76 13.48
CA ALA A 201 -0.93 8.46 14.87
C ALA A 201 -1.26 9.80 15.53
N ASP A 202 -2.44 9.90 16.14
CA ASP A 202 -2.67 10.90 17.18
C ASP A 202 -1.75 10.58 18.38
#